data_AF-A0A926A0L5-F1
#
_entry.id   AF-A0A926A0L5-F1
#
_cell.length_a   1.000
_cell.length_b   1.000
_cell.length_c   1.000
_cell.angle_alpha   90.00
_cell.angle_beta   90.00
_cell.angle_gamma   90.00
#
_symmetry.space_group_name_H-M   'P 1'
#
loop_
_entity.id
_entity.type
_entity.pdbx_description
1 polymer ?
#
loop_
_entity_poly.entity_id
_entity_poly.type
_entity_poly.pdbx_seq_one_letter_code
_entity_poly.pdbx_strand_id
1 'polypeptide(L)'
;MKKLLTVALISGLAWPAAAQTTPNLRLKYELDSLYKVDQRYRDMLFSLRLNRNPDSLAAALGVSKEELNSAIMGRMIRSDATNLPRVQAILKQYGYPGKSLVGTPTNEAAWSVIQHAP
;
A
#
# COMPACT_ATOMS: atom_id res chain seq x y z
N MET A 1 -30.84 39.81 27.71
CA MET A 1 -31.40 38.79 26.79
C MET A 1 -30.56 38.62 25.51
N LYS A 2 -30.15 39.69 24.81
CA LYS A 2 -29.30 39.58 23.59
C LYS A 2 -27.92 38.91 23.81
N LYS A 3 -27.27 39.10 24.97
CA LYS A 3 -25.96 38.49 25.28
C LYS A 3 -26.03 37.00 25.68
N LEU A 4 -27.20 36.50 26.09
CA LEU A 4 -27.42 35.08 26.39
C LEU A 4 -27.66 34.26 25.11
N LEU A 5 -28.21 34.89 24.07
CA LEU A 5 -28.35 34.31 22.73
C LEU A 5 -27.00 34.14 22.00
N THR A 6 -26.00 34.97 22.30
CA THR A 6 -24.69 34.91 21.64
C THR A 6 -23.84 33.72 22.12
N VAL A 7 -24.00 33.30 23.39
CA VAL A 7 -23.25 32.16 23.95
C VAL A 7 -23.79 30.83 23.41
N ALA A 8 -25.11 30.71 23.23
CA ALA A 8 -25.74 29.51 22.67
C ALA A 8 -25.34 29.23 21.21
N LEU A 9 -24.99 30.27 20.44
CA LEU A 9 -24.59 30.13 19.03
C LEU A 9 -23.16 29.59 18.85
N ILE A 10 -22.28 29.74 19.84
CA ILE A 10 -20.87 29.30 19.75
C ILE A 10 -20.72 27.85 20.24
N SER A 11 -21.57 27.39 21.15
CA SER A 11 -21.58 26.00 21.65
C SER A 11 -22.09 24.97 20.63
N GLY A 12 -22.81 25.38 19.59
CA GLY A 12 -23.31 24.48 18.53
C GLY A 12 -22.26 24.05 17.49
N LEU A 13 -21.08 24.67 17.48
CA LEU A 13 -20.03 24.42 16.48
C LEU A 13 -18.94 23.44 16.95
N ALA A 14 -19.06 22.87 18.16
CA ALA A 14 -18.06 21.99 18.75
C ALA A 14 -18.27 20.48 18.49
N TRP A 15 -19.17 20.10 17.59
CA TRP A 15 -19.28 18.72 17.08
C TRP A 15 -18.82 18.69 15.62
N PRO A 16 -17.52 18.44 15.37
CA PRO A 16 -17.15 17.12 14.85
C PRO A 16 -15.69 16.73 15.20
N ALA A 17 -15.36 16.46 16.46
CA ALA A 17 -14.03 15.91 16.82
C ALA A 17 -14.03 14.38 17.03
N ALA A 18 -15.21 13.74 17.10
CA ALA A 18 -15.35 12.33 17.45
C ALA A 18 -15.43 11.38 16.25
N ALA A 19 -15.29 11.87 15.01
CA ALA A 19 -15.42 11.05 13.80
C ALA A 19 -14.09 10.45 13.30
N GLN A 20 -12.99 10.60 14.06
CA GLN A 20 -11.70 10.00 13.69
C GLN A 20 -11.77 8.49 13.96
N THR A 21 -12.17 7.73 12.93
CA THR A 21 -12.16 6.27 12.98
C THR A 21 -10.74 5.78 13.19
N THR A 22 -10.50 5.02 14.26
CA THR A 22 -9.23 4.32 14.45
C THR A 22 -9.01 3.38 13.25
N PRO A 23 -7.86 3.44 12.56
CA PRO A 23 -7.60 2.58 11.41
C PRO A 23 -7.68 1.09 11.78
N ASN A 24 -8.14 0.27 10.85
CA ASN A 24 -8.06 -1.18 10.95
C ASN A 24 -6.60 -1.62 10.79
N LEU A 25 -5.89 -1.72 11.93
CA LEU A 25 -4.46 -2.04 11.95
C LEU A 25 -4.14 -3.40 11.32
N ARG A 26 -5.04 -4.38 11.46
CA ARG A 26 -4.85 -5.70 10.83
C ARG A 26 -4.84 -5.59 9.30
N LEU A 27 -5.86 -4.93 8.74
CA LEU A 27 -5.95 -4.72 7.29
C LEU A 27 -4.80 -3.84 6.80
N LYS A 28 -4.41 -2.83 7.60
CA LYS A 28 -3.25 -1.98 7.31
C LYS A 28 -1.98 -2.82 7.15
N TYR A 29 -1.64 -3.66 8.13
CA TYR A 29 -0.42 -4.47 8.07
C TYR A 29 -0.43 -5.45 6.91
N GLU A 30 -1.60 -6.02 6.59
CA GLU A 30 -1.75 -6.88 5.44
C GLU A 30 -1.49 -6.14 4.11
N LEU A 31 -2.09 -4.97 3.92
CA LEU A 31 -1.87 -4.15 2.73
C LEU A 31 -0.43 -3.62 2.62
N ASP A 32 0.18 -3.23 3.74
CA ASP A 32 1.59 -2.84 3.77
C ASP A 32 2.51 -4.01 3.36
N SER A 33 2.16 -5.24 3.73
CA SER A 33 2.89 -6.44 3.31
C SER A 33 2.71 -6.71 1.81
N LEU A 34 1.47 -6.62 1.31
CA LEU A 34 1.19 -6.78 -0.13
C LEU A 34 1.97 -5.77 -0.96
N TYR A 35 1.96 -4.50 -0.55
CA TYR A 35 2.70 -3.43 -1.21
C TYR A 35 4.21 -3.70 -1.24
N LYS A 36 4.80 -4.13 -0.11
CA LYS A 36 6.24 -4.47 -0.07
C LYS A 36 6.61 -5.59 -1.03
N VAL A 37 5.76 -6.61 -1.13
CA VAL A 37 6.01 -7.74 -2.04
C VAL A 37 5.85 -7.31 -3.50
N ASP A 38 4.81 -6.54 -3.81
CA ASP A 38 4.53 -5.95 -5.13
C ASP A 38 5.68 -5.07 -5.65
N GLN A 39 6.24 -4.21 -4.79
CA GLN A 39 7.31 -3.29 -5.17
C GLN A 39 8.71 -3.91 -5.18
N ARG A 40 8.93 -5.01 -4.45
CA ARG A 40 10.28 -5.57 -4.22
C ARG A 40 11.07 -5.80 -5.51
N TYR A 41 10.46 -6.44 -6.50
CA TYR A 41 11.15 -6.78 -7.76
C TYR A 41 11.26 -5.57 -8.70
N ARG A 42 10.33 -4.63 -8.61
CA ARG A 42 10.39 -3.34 -9.31
C ARG A 42 11.56 -2.50 -8.79
N ASP A 43 11.74 -2.45 -7.47
CA ASP A 43 12.89 -1.80 -6.85
C ASP A 43 14.20 -2.44 -7.31
N MET A 44 14.26 -3.76 -7.42
CA MET A 44 15.46 -4.47 -7.90
C MET A 44 15.81 -4.13 -9.36
N LEU A 45 14.83 -3.87 -10.22
CA LEU A 45 15.05 -3.47 -11.62
C LEU A 45 15.37 -1.99 -11.76
N PHE A 46 14.59 -1.13 -11.10
CA PHE A 46 14.53 0.30 -11.43
C PHE A 46 15.14 1.22 -10.38
N SER A 47 15.36 0.76 -9.14
CA SER A 47 16.01 1.58 -8.11
C SER A 47 17.51 1.68 -8.36
N LEU A 48 18.00 2.90 -8.61
CA LEU A 48 19.43 3.21 -8.72
C LEU A 48 20.24 2.72 -7.52
N ARG A 49 19.62 2.67 -6.33
CA ARG A 49 20.27 2.18 -5.11
C ARG A 49 20.53 0.68 -5.16
N LEU A 50 19.58 -0.10 -5.68
CA LEU A 50 19.66 -1.57 -5.69
C LEU A 50 20.35 -2.11 -6.94
N ASN A 51 20.12 -1.50 -8.10
CA ASN A 51 20.69 -1.97 -9.36
C ASN A 51 22.14 -1.50 -9.62
N ARG A 52 22.71 -0.65 -8.75
CA ARG A 52 24.10 -0.17 -8.85
C ARG A 52 25.14 -1.29 -8.84
N ASN A 53 24.86 -2.42 -8.18
CA ASN A 53 25.77 -3.56 -8.11
C ASN A 53 25.05 -4.85 -8.56
N PRO A 54 24.94 -5.08 -9.88
CA PRO A 54 24.21 -6.24 -10.41
C PRO A 54 24.85 -7.57 -10.01
N ASP A 55 26.16 -7.63 -9.80
CA ASP A 55 26.84 -8.87 -9.41
C ASP A 55 26.44 -9.31 -7.99
N SER A 56 26.35 -8.36 -7.06
CA SER A 56 25.87 -8.63 -5.71
C SER A 56 24.40 -9.04 -5.71
N LEU A 57 23.58 -8.42 -6.57
CA LEU A 57 22.17 -8.74 -6.68
C LEU A 57 21.95 -10.14 -7.29
N ALA A 58 22.74 -10.50 -8.31
CA ALA A 58 22.73 -11.83 -8.92
C ALA A 58 23.13 -12.91 -7.91
N ALA A 59 24.20 -12.69 -7.13
CA ALA A 59 24.61 -13.59 -6.06
C ALA A 59 23.51 -13.75 -4.99
N ALA A 60 22.86 -12.66 -4.57
CA ALA A 60 21.78 -12.70 -3.59
C ALA A 60 20.53 -13.44 -4.10
N LEU A 61 20.32 -13.47 -5.42
CA LEU A 61 19.19 -14.17 -6.05
C LEU A 61 19.54 -15.61 -6.47
N GLY A 62 20.81 -15.99 -6.40
CA GLY A 62 21.31 -17.31 -6.81
C GLY A 62 21.24 -17.53 -8.31
N VAL A 63 21.49 -16.49 -9.11
CA VAL A 63 21.44 -16.53 -10.59
C VAL A 63 22.71 -15.96 -11.19
N SER A 64 22.98 -16.27 -12.46
CA SER A 64 24.04 -15.61 -13.21
C SER A 64 23.70 -14.14 -13.46
N LYS A 65 24.72 -13.32 -13.78
CA LYS A 65 24.52 -11.91 -14.12
C LYS A 65 23.68 -11.77 -15.39
N GLU A 66 23.90 -12.67 -16.34
CA GLU A 66 23.23 -12.73 -17.63
C GLU A 66 21.72 -13.00 -17.47
N GLU A 67 21.34 -13.81 -16.48
CA GLU A 67 19.95 -14.17 -16.17
C GLU A 67 19.29 -13.21 -15.18
N LEU A 68 20.01 -12.23 -14.62
CA LEU A 68 19.53 -11.42 -13.50
C LEU A 68 18.18 -10.75 -13.79
N ASN A 69 18.09 -10.03 -14.91
CA ASN A 69 16.89 -9.28 -15.25
C ASN A 69 15.71 -10.19 -15.57
N SER A 70 15.93 -11.30 -16.28
CA SER A 70 14.88 -12.26 -16.62
C SER A 70 14.39 -12.99 -15.36
N ALA A 71 15.28 -13.32 -14.43
CA ALA A 71 14.93 -13.92 -13.14
C ALA A 71 14.10 -12.96 -12.27
N ILE A 72 14.49 -11.68 -12.19
CA ILE A 72 13.73 -10.66 -11.44
C ILE A 72 12.35 -10.46 -12.09
N MET A 73 12.29 -10.29 -13.42
CA MET A 73 11.04 -10.12 -14.17
C MET A 73 10.09 -11.31 -13.96
N GLY A 74 10.60 -12.53 -14.06
CA GLY A 74 9.80 -13.74 -13.82
C GLY A 74 9.27 -13.82 -12.38
N ARG A 75 10.05 -13.38 -11.39
CA ARG A 75 9.59 -13.31 -9.99
C ARG A 75 8.54 -12.20 -9.78
N MET A 76 8.69 -11.07 -10.48
CA MET A 76 7.72 -9.96 -10.46
C MET A 76 6.36 -10.42 -10.99
N ILE A 77 6.32 -11.01 -12.19
CA ILE A 77 5.07 -11.51 -12.79
C ILE A 77 4.37 -12.53 -11.88
N ARG A 78 5.14 -13.47 -11.28
CA ARG A 78 4.58 -14.43 -10.32
C ARG A 78 3.98 -13.74 -9.10
N SER A 79 4.67 -12.75 -8.56
CA SER A 79 4.20 -11.96 -7.42
C SER A 79 2.91 -11.20 -7.75
N ASP A 80 2.88 -10.49 -8.87
CA ASP A 80 1.71 -9.72 -9.34
C ASP A 80 0.48 -10.64 -9.47
N ALA A 81 0.66 -11.81 -10.11
CA ALA A 81 -0.40 -12.82 -10.26
C ALA A 81 -0.90 -13.37 -8.91
N THR A 82 -0.03 -13.54 -7.91
CA THR A 82 -0.43 -14.04 -6.58
C THR A 82 -1.07 -12.97 -5.68
N ASN A 83 -0.70 -11.70 -5.84
CA ASN A 83 -1.23 -10.61 -5.03
C ASN A 83 -2.66 -10.22 -5.44
N LEU A 84 -2.96 -10.28 -6.74
CA LEU A 84 -4.24 -9.82 -7.29
C LEU A 84 -5.46 -10.53 -6.64
N PRO A 85 -5.51 -11.88 -6.52
CA PRO A 85 -6.63 -12.55 -5.87
C PRO A 85 -6.83 -12.12 -4.41
N ARG A 86 -5.73 -11.83 -3.70
CA ARG A 86 -5.82 -11.37 -2.30
C ARG A 86 -6.41 -9.96 -2.22
N VAL A 87 -5.98 -9.05 -3.09
CA VAL A 87 -6.55 -7.70 -3.17
C VAL A 87 -8.03 -7.75 -3.57
N GLN A 88 -8.41 -8.60 -4.53
CA GLN A 88 -9.82 -8.81 -4.88
C GLN A 88 -10.67 -9.26 -3.69
N ALA A 89 -10.16 -10.18 -2.87
CA ALA A 89 -10.85 -10.62 -1.66
C ALA A 89 -10.99 -9.48 -0.63
N ILE A 90 -9.96 -8.65 -0.45
CA ILE A 90 -10.01 -7.46 0.40
C ILE A 90 -11.08 -6.48 -0.10
N LEU A 91 -11.09 -6.19 -1.40
CA LEU A 91 -12.08 -5.29 -2.00
C LEU A 91 -13.51 -5.81 -1.84
N LYS A 92 -13.72 -7.12 -1.99
CA LYS A 92 -15.03 -7.74 -1.77
C LYS A 92 -15.50 -7.60 -0.32
N GLN A 93 -14.58 -7.68 0.64
CA GLN A 93 -14.91 -7.63 2.07
C GLN A 93 -15.09 -6.21 2.60
N TYR A 94 -14.25 -5.27 2.17
CA TYR A 94 -14.15 -3.93 2.77
C TYR A 94 -14.48 -2.78 1.82
N GLY A 95 -14.71 -3.06 0.54
CA GLY A 95 -14.61 -2.03 -0.50
C GLY A 95 -13.16 -1.58 -0.70
N TYR A 96 -12.95 -0.44 -1.37
CA TYR A 96 -11.61 0.11 -1.51
C TYR A 96 -11.08 0.59 -0.16
N PRO A 97 -9.90 0.13 0.31
CA PRO A 97 -9.35 0.49 1.61
C PRO A 97 -8.78 1.91 1.59
N GLY A 98 -9.68 2.90 1.73
CA GLY A 98 -9.32 4.32 1.75
C GLY A 98 -8.61 4.77 3.02
N LYS A 99 -8.20 6.04 3.04
CA LYS A 99 -7.44 6.67 4.15
C LYS A 99 -8.11 6.53 5.52
N SER A 100 -9.44 6.60 5.59
CA SER A 100 -10.19 6.44 6.85
C SER A 100 -10.10 5.03 7.43
N LEU A 101 -9.96 4.01 6.57
CA LEU A 101 -9.93 2.61 6.98
C LEU A 101 -8.52 2.13 7.34
N VAL A 102 -7.49 2.56 6.60
CA VAL A 102 -6.12 2.03 6.74
C VAL A 102 -5.03 3.09 6.87
N GLY A 103 -5.39 4.38 6.80
CA GLY A 103 -4.44 5.49 6.83
C GLY A 103 -3.63 5.65 5.55
N THR A 104 -2.75 6.66 5.56
CA THR A 104 -1.73 6.89 4.53
C THR A 104 -0.37 6.35 4.99
N PRO A 105 0.48 5.85 4.07
CA PRO A 105 0.26 5.68 2.63
C PRO A 105 -0.45 4.37 2.25
N THR A 106 -0.84 3.54 3.23
CA THR A 106 -1.37 2.19 2.99
C THR A 106 -2.59 2.14 2.07
N ASN A 107 -3.39 3.20 2.04
CA ASN A 107 -4.53 3.33 1.14
C ASN A 107 -4.18 3.25 -0.36
N GLU A 108 -2.90 3.31 -0.73
CA GLU A 108 -2.43 3.21 -2.11
C GLU A 108 -2.09 1.76 -2.50
N ALA A 109 -1.90 0.87 -1.53
CA ALA A 109 -1.43 -0.49 -1.76
C ALA A 109 -2.34 -1.30 -2.70
N ALA A 110 -3.66 -1.19 -2.53
CA ALA A 110 -4.62 -1.88 -3.38
C ALA A 110 -4.53 -1.41 -4.83
N TRP A 111 -4.42 -0.09 -5.06
CA TRP A 111 -4.24 0.47 -6.39
C TRP A 111 -2.92 0.01 -7.02
N SER A 112 -1.81 0.03 -6.28
CA SER A 112 -0.51 -0.43 -6.77
C SER A 112 -0.57 -1.86 -7.29
N VAL A 113 -1.21 -2.78 -6.58
CA VAL A 113 -1.36 -4.16 -7.06
C VAL A 113 -2.25 -4.24 -8.30
N ILE A 114 -3.35 -3.48 -8.35
CA ILE A 114 -4.30 -3.52 -9.49
C ILE A 114 -3.65 -3.03 -10.78
N GLN A 115 -2.88 -1.94 -10.74
CA GLN A 115 -2.21 -1.41 -11.94
C GLN A 115 -1.09 -2.32 -12.48
N HIS A 116 -0.63 -3.28 -11.67
CA HIS A 116 0.40 -4.25 -12.02
C HIS A 116 -0.16 -5.61 -12.43
N ALA A 117 -1.48 -5.80 -12.33
CA ALA A 117 -2.13 -7.03 -12.74
C ALA A 117 -1.85 -7.33 -14.23
N PRO A 118 -1.47 -8.58 -14.56
CA PRO A 118 -1.27 -9.01 -15.95
C PRO A 118 -2.59 -9.13 -16.73
#